data_AF-A0A2V9ZCK4-F1
#
_entry.id   AF-A0A2V9ZCK4-F1
#
_cell.length_a   1.000
_cell.length_b   1.000
_cell.length_c   1.000
_cell.angle_alpha   90.00
_cell.angle_beta   90.00
_cell.angle_gamma   90.00
#
_symmetry.space_group_name_H-M   'P 1'
#
loop_
_entity.id
_entity.type
_entity.pdbx_description
1 polymer ?
#
loop_
_entity_poly.entity_id
_entity_poly.type
_entity_poly.pdbx_seq_one_letter_code
_entity_poly.pdbx_strand_id
1 'polypeptide(L)'
;MWGVDSLSVKWTESGAVIRFTYQVVDPNKAKQLNDKKAEPSLIDPRAGVKLVVPSLEKVGQLRQSGTPEAGKSYWMAFSNKGGLVKRGDRVTVVIGRFRAEGLVVD
;
A
#
# COMPACT_ATOMS: atom_id res chain seq x y z
N MET A 1 -6.35 16.74 -2.68
CA MET A 1 -7.05 15.44 -2.57
C MET A 1 -6.55 14.51 -3.68
N TRP A 2 -6.30 13.24 -3.37
CA TRP A 2 -5.59 12.27 -4.25
C TRP A 2 -6.50 11.42 -5.14
N GLY A 3 -7.81 11.66 -5.13
CA GLY A 3 -8.77 10.87 -5.92
C GLY A 3 -8.97 9.44 -5.44
N VAL A 4 -8.58 9.15 -4.20
CA VAL A 4 -8.80 7.87 -3.54
C VAL A 4 -9.38 8.08 -2.15
N ASP A 5 -10.10 7.06 -1.67
CA ASP A 5 -10.72 7.01 -0.35
C ASP A 5 -10.66 5.57 0.21
N SER A 6 -11.30 5.31 1.35
CA SER A 6 -11.43 3.98 1.97
C SER A 6 -10.08 3.30 2.15
N LEU A 7 -9.08 4.09 2.59
CA LEU A 7 -7.73 3.60 2.83
C LEU A 7 -7.75 2.59 3.97
N SER A 8 -7.20 1.40 3.75
CA SER A 8 -7.07 0.40 4.82
C SER A 8 -5.72 -0.29 4.76
N VAL A 9 -5.19 -0.63 5.94
CA VAL A 9 -3.96 -1.41 6.10
C VAL A 9 -4.28 -2.62 6.94
N LYS A 10 -4.09 -3.81 6.39
CA LYS A 10 -4.42 -5.08 7.05
C LYS A 10 -3.21 -5.97 7.21
N TRP A 11 -3.04 -6.50 8.41
CA TRP A 11 -2.14 -7.60 8.73
C TRP A 11 -2.79 -8.92 8.29
N THR A 12 -2.21 -9.56 7.28
CA THR A 12 -2.70 -10.86 6.80
C THR A 12 -2.48 -11.98 7.83
N GLU A 13 -3.21 -13.09 7.75
CA GLU A 13 -3.22 -14.13 8.81
C GLU A 13 -1.85 -14.65 9.26
N SER A 14 -0.87 -14.74 8.36
CA SER A 14 0.49 -15.16 8.69
C SER A 14 1.41 -14.04 9.17
N GLY A 15 0.97 -12.78 9.08
CA GLY A 15 1.78 -11.59 9.35
C GLY A 15 2.91 -11.33 8.37
N ALA A 16 3.16 -12.24 7.41
CA ALA A 16 4.24 -12.13 6.44
C ALA A 16 4.00 -11.02 5.41
N VAL A 17 2.76 -10.57 5.27
CA VAL A 17 2.36 -9.51 4.34
C VAL A 17 1.45 -8.50 5.06
N ILE A 18 1.69 -7.23 4.78
CA ILE A 18 0.77 -6.13 5.07
C ILE A 18 0.09 -5.70 3.78
N ARG A 19 -1.24 -5.75 3.75
CA ARG A 19 -2.03 -5.35 2.58
C ARG A 19 -2.53 -3.92 2.75
N PHE A 20 -2.23 -3.06 1.79
CA PHE A 20 -2.84 -1.74 1.67
C PHE A 20 -3.93 -1.79 0.59
N THR A 21 -5.11 -1.25 0.89
CA THR A 21 -6.21 -1.12 -0.06
C THR A 21 -6.72 0.32 -0.12
N TYR A 22 -7.27 0.69 -1.26
CA TYR A 22 -7.91 1.99 -1.47
C TYR A 22 -8.98 1.87 -2.56
N GLN A 23 -9.98 2.76 -2.51
CA GLN A 23 -11.00 2.88 -3.53
C GLN A 23 -10.75 4.13 -4.36
N VAL A 24 -10.86 4.03 -5.69
CA VAL A 24 -10.73 5.19 -6.58
C VAL A 24 -12.05 5.96 -6.62
N VAL A 25 -11.99 7.26 -6.33
CA VAL A 25 -13.12 8.20 -6.45
C VAL A 25 -12.96 9.16 -7.64
N ASP A 26 -11.71 9.52 -7.98
CA ASP A 26 -11.38 10.34 -9.16
C ASP A 26 -10.20 9.70 -9.90
N PRO A 27 -10.46 9.01 -11.03
CA PRO A 27 -9.42 8.35 -11.83
C PRO A 27 -8.30 9.28 -12.29
N ASN A 28 -8.60 10.55 -12.59
CA ASN A 28 -7.60 11.48 -13.11
C ASN A 28 -6.59 11.86 -12.04
N LYS A 29 -7.04 12.02 -10.79
CA LYS A 29 -6.17 12.29 -9.64
C LYS A 29 -5.45 11.04 -9.14
N ALA A 30 -6.11 9.88 -9.21
CA ALA A 30 -5.57 8.61 -8.69
C ALA A 30 -4.44 7.99 -9.53
N LYS A 31 -4.18 8.48 -10.75
CA LYS A 31 -3.18 7.91 -11.69
C LYS A 31 -1.83 7.61 -11.04
N GLN A 32 -1.38 8.49 -10.14
CA GLN A 32 -0.08 8.33 -9.48
C GLN A 32 0.02 7.07 -8.60
N LEU A 33 -1.06 6.64 -7.96
CA LEU A 33 -1.03 5.46 -7.08
C LEU A 33 -0.88 4.15 -7.89
N ASN A 34 -1.39 4.16 -9.12
CA ASN A 34 -1.37 3.01 -10.02
C ASN A 34 -0.23 3.07 -11.06
N ASP A 35 0.58 4.14 -11.06
CA ASP A 35 1.72 4.28 -11.96
C ASP A 35 2.76 3.21 -11.66
N LYS A 36 3.12 2.41 -12.66
CA LYS A 36 4.13 1.34 -12.53
C LYS A 36 5.50 1.88 -12.11
N LYS A 37 5.80 3.15 -12.42
CA LYS A 37 7.06 3.82 -12.07
C LYS A 37 7.08 4.35 -10.63
N ALA A 38 5.92 4.48 -9.98
CA ALA A 38 5.87 4.89 -8.59
C ALA A 38 6.24 3.70 -7.71
N GLU A 39 7.30 3.84 -6.92
CA GLU A 39 7.77 2.82 -5.97
C GLU A 39 7.03 2.96 -4.64
N PRO A 40 6.16 2.00 -4.26
CA PRO A 40 5.44 2.08 -3.01
C PRO A 40 6.33 1.65 -1.84
N SER A 41 6.15 2.29 -0.69
CA SER A 41 6.70 1.82 0.58
C SER A 41 5.73 2.04 1.74
N LEU A 42 5.85 1.19 2.76
CA LEU A 42 5.15 1.32 4.02
C LEU A 42 6.19 1.49 5.12
N ILE A 43 6.07 2.57 5.88
CA ILE A 43 7.03 2.96 6.92
C ILE A 43 6.35 2.84 8.26
N ASP A 44 6.97 2.07 9.16
CA ASP A 44 6.62 2.06 10.57
C ASP A 44 7.75 2.76 11.35
N PRO A 45 7.52 3.98 11.85
CA PRO A 45 8.54 4.74 12.56
C PRO A 45 8.85 4.15 13.94
N ARG A 46 7.91 3.42 14.57
CA ARG A 46 8.10 2.82 15.89
C ARG A 46 8.96 1.57 15.78
N ALA A 47 8.69 0.73 14.79
CA ALA A 47 9.49 -0.45 14.51
C ALA A 47 10.80 -0.12 13.79
N GLY A 48 10.94 1.09 13.23
CA GLY A 48 12.14 1.53 12.51
C GLY A 48 12.33 0.82 11.17
N VAL A 49 11.24 0.41 10.51
CA VAL A 49 11.27 -0.39 9.28
C VAL A 49 10.60 0.30 8.10
N LYS A 50 11.10 -0.01 6.91
CA LYS A 50 10.50 0.34 5.62
C LYS A 50 10.22 -0.95 4.84
N LEU A 51 8.95 -1.28 4.68
CA LEU A 51 8.51 -2.41 3.87
C LEU A 51 8.34 -1.97 2.41
N VAL A 52 8.58 -2.90 1.49
CA VAL A 52 8.47 -2.69 0.04
C VAL A 52 7.52 -3.72 -0.57
N VAL A 53 6.98 -3.40 -1.75
CA VAL A 53 6.24 -4.37 -2.56
C VAL A 53 7.25 -5.33 -3.18
N PRO A 54 7.21 -6.64 -2.87
CA PRO A 54 8.14 -7.60 -3.44
C PRO A 54 7.82 -7.82 -4.93
N SER A 55 8.86 -8.16 -5.71
CA SER A 55 8.73 -8.65 -7.08
C SER A 55 9.06 -10.14 -7.11
N LEU A 56 8.19 -10.95 -7.71
CA LEU A 56 8.39 -12.39 -7.87
C LEU A 56 8.65 -12.70 -9.35
N GLU A 57 9.59 -13.61 -9.63
CA GLU A 57 10.14 -13.89 -10.96
C GLU A 57 9.07 -14.14 -12.05
N LYS A 58 7.96 -14.80 -11.71
CA LYS A 58 6.88 -15.15 -12.67
C LYS A 58 5.58 -14.36 -12.48
N VAL A 59 5.47 -13.57 -11.41
CA VAL A 59 4.23 -12.85 -11.05
C VAL A 59 4.40 -11.33 -11.20
N GLY A 60 5.64 -10.84 -11.08
CA GLY A 60 5.93 -9.42 -10.99
C GLY A 60 5.66 -8.87 -9.59
N GLN A 61 5.44 -7.56 -9.50
CA GLN A 61 5.16 -6.89 -8.24
C GLN A 61 3.79 -7.28 -7.70
N LEU A 62 3.70 -7.51 -6.38
CA LEU A 62 2.42 -7.80 -5.71
C LEU A 62 1.56 -6.54 -5.50
N ARG A 63 1.13 -5.94 -6.61
CA ARG A 63 0.25 -4.77 -6.64
C ARG A 63 -0.56 -4.71 -7.91
N GLN A 64 -1.72 -4.09 -7.83
CA GLN A 64 -2.48 -3.70 -9.01
C GLN A 64 -1.94 -2.36 -9.53
N SER A 65 -1.82 -2.25 -10.86
CA SER A 65 -1.33 -1.07 -11.57
C SER A 65 -2.07 -0.90 -12.89
N GLY A 66 -1.90 0.24 -13.56
CA GLY A 66 -2.60 0.58 -14.81
C GLY A 66 -3.60 1.72 -14.63
N THR A 67 -4.46 1.93 -15.63
CA THR A 67 -5.45 3.01 -15.60
C THR A 67 -6.45 2.79 -14.46
N PRO A 68 -6.53 3.71 -13.49
CA PRO A 68 -7.52 3.59 -12.41
C PRO A 68 -8.94 3.79 -12.93
N GLU A 69 -9.90 3.10 -12.34
CA GLU A 69 -11.32 3.18 -12.70
C GLU A 69 -12.15 3.61 -11.49
N ALA A 70 -13.09 4.53 -11.69
CA ALA A 70 -13.91 5.07 -10.60
C ALA A 70 -14.75 3.97 -9.96
N GLY A 71 -14.87 4.02 -8.64
CA GLY A 71 -15.62 3.06 -7.83
C GLY A 71 -14.89 1.73 -7.57
N LYS A 72 -13.81 1.41 -8.31
CA LYS A 72 -13.05 0.15 -8.09
C LYS A 72 -12.09 0.25 -6.91
N SER A 73 -11.95 -0.88 -6.21
CA SER A 73 -10.95 -1.05 -5.17
C SER A 73 -9.67 -1.63 -5.74
N TYR A 74 -8.54 -1.12 -5.28
CA TYR A 74 -7.20 -1.55 -5.66
C TYR A 74 -6.40 -1.93 -4.41
N TRP A 75 -5.36 -2.74 -4.61
CA TRP A 75 -4.50 -3.17 -3.51
C TRP A 75 -3.02 -3.30 -3.90
N MET A 76 -2.17 -3.26 -2.87
CA MET A 76 -0.77 -3.67 -2.91
C MET A 76 -0.37 -4.39 -1.62
N ALA A 77 0.60 -5.29 -1.74
CA ALA A 77 1.10 -6.10 -0.64
C ALA A 77 2.56 -5.76 -0.35
N PHE A 78 2.84 -5.39 0.89
CA PHE A 78 4.19 -5.15 1.39
C PHE A 78 4.72 -6.39 2.10
N SER A 79 5.94 -6.80 1.77
CA SER A 79 6.59 -7.92 2.45
C SER A 79 6.99 -7.50 3.87
N ASN A 80 6.46 -8.19 4.88
CA ASN A 80 6.76 -7.99 6.30
C ASN A 80 7.62 -9.14 6.83
N LYS A 81 8.74 -9.39 6.16
CA LYS A 81 9.68 -10.43 6.55
C LYS A 81 10.14 -10.18 8.00
N GLY A 82 9.97 -11.17 8.86
CA GLY A 82 10.29 -11.06 10.28
C GLY A 82 9.17 -10.48 11.16
N GLY A 83 8.01 -10.11 10.59
CA GLY A 83 6.82 -9.74 11.36
C GLY A 83 7.00 -8.48 12.21
N LEU A 84 7.80 -7.52 11.74
CA LEU A 84 8.20 -6.35 12.51
C LEU A 84 7.08 -5.32 12.62
N VAL A 85 6.28 -5.15 11.55
CA VAL A 85 5.02 -4.40 11.61
C VAL A 85 3.93 -5.31 12.19
N LYS A 86 3.19 -4.82 13.18
CA LYS A 86 2.17 -5.57 13.93
C LYS A 86 0.81 -4.88 13.86
N ARG A 87 -0.23 -5.61 14.25
CA ARG A 87 -1.56 -5.03 14.46
C ARG A 87 -1.51 -3.91 15.49
N GLY A 88 -2.24 -2.83 15.23
CA GLY A 88 -2.29 -1.63 16.06
C GLY A 88 -1.15 -0.64 15.80
N ASP A 89 -0.12 -1.00 15.04
CA ASP A 89 0.93 -0.03 14.66
C ASP A 89 0.37 1.05 13.73
N ARG A 90 0.96 2.25 13.83
CA ARG A 90 0.62 3.39 12.98
C ARG A 90 1.69 3.55 11.92
N VAL A 91 1.29 3.40 10.67
CA VAL A 91 2.20 3.36 9.52
C VAL A 91 1.92 4.49 8.55
N THR A 92 2.92 4.79 7.73
CA THR A 92 2.81 5.72 6.60
C THR A 92 2.97 4.96 5.30
N VAL A 93 2.00 5.07 4.40
CA VAL A 93 2.13 4.57 3.02
C VAL A 93 2.58 5.71 2.11
N VAL A 94 3.67 5.49 1.36
CA VAL A 94 4.23 6.44 0.39
C VAL A 94 4.21 5.80 -0.99
N ILE A 95 3.65 6.50 -1.98
CA ILE A 95 3.61 6.08 -3.39
C ILE A 95 3.99 7.27 -4.28
N GLY A 96 5.26 7.38 -4.65
CA GLY A 96 5.78 8.60 -5.26
C GLY A 96 5.59 9.81 -4.34
N ARG A 97 4.71 10.75 -4.71
CA ARG A 97 4.36 11.94 -3.91
C ARG A 97 3.13 11.73 -3.01
N PHE A 98 2.36 10.67 -3.26
CA PHE A 98 1.25 10.32 -2.37
C PHE A 98 1.80 9.88 -1.03
N ARG A 99 1.21 10.40 0.06
CA ARG A 99 1.57 10.04 1.42
C ARG A 99 0.31 9.99 2.28
N ALA A 100 0.05 8.82 2.85
CA ALA A 100 -1.03 8.59 3.80
C ALA A 100 -0.43 8.22 5.14
N GLU A 101 -0.51 9.13 6.10
CA GLU A 101 0.15 9.02 7.40
C GLU A 101 -0.82 8.50 8.47
N GLY A 102 -0.27 7.84 9.48
CA GLY A 102 -1.01 7.46 10.69
C GLY A 102 -2.08 6.38 10.48
N LEU A 103 -2.02 5.64 9.37
CA LEU A 103 -2.91 4.51 9.10
C LEU A 103 -2.68 3.43 10.15
N VAL A 104 -3.74 2.96 10.78
CA VAL A 104 -3.68 1.86 11.75
C VAL A 104 -3.66 0.53 10.98
N VAL A 105 -2.80 -0.38 11.42
CA VAL A 105 -2.76 -1.75 10.91
C VAL A 105 -3.81 -2.60 11.65
N ASP A 106 -4.82 -3.08 10.93
CA ASP A 106 -5.88 -3.97 11.45
C ASP A 106 -5.50 -5.47 11.35
#